data_AF-A0A1V4SR92-F1
#
_entry.id   AF-A0A1V4SR92-F1
#
_cell.length_a   1.000
_cell.length_b   1.000
_cell.length_c   1.000
_cell.angle_alpha   90.00
_cell.angle_beta   90.00
_cell.angle_gamma   90.00
#
_symmetry.space_group_name_H-M   'P 1'
#
loop_
_entity.id
_entity.type
_entity.pdbx_description
1 polymer ?
#
loop_
_entity_poly.entity_id
_entity_poly.type
_entity_poly.pdbx_seq_one_letter_code
_entity_poly.pdbx_strand_id
1 'polypeptide(L)'
;MPTVAYVEKTIFEIEGVRVDFVKNGKNVRSEVDLPYNYNAKYATMNSANVSFLKEKLKKQYPGYDFIVYNYNGEIARGNVLLANLRDTYLKET
;
A
#
# COMPACT_ATOMS: atom_id res chain seq x y z
N MET A 1 1.49 5.10 19.29
CA MET A 1 1.63 4.14 18.17
C MET A 1 0.89 4.74 16.98
N PRO A 2 1.39 4.63 15.74
CA PRO A 2 0.63 5.10 14.59
C PRO A 2 -0.59 4.21 14.37
N THR A 3 -1.71 4.82 14.03
CA THR A 3 -2.91 4.08 13.63
C THR A 3 -2.75 3.54 12.21
N VAL A 4 -3.52 2.51 11.85
CA VAL A 4 -3.57 1.96 10.49
C VAL A 4 -3.80 3.06 9.45
N ALA A 5 -4.74 3.98 9.68
CA ALA A 5 -4.98 5.10 8.76
C ALA A 5 -3.75 6.01 8.59
N TYR A 6 -2.99 6.26 9.66
CA TYR A 6 -1.77 7.06 9.57
C TYR A 6 -0.69 6.35 8.75
N VAL A 7 -0.55 5.03 8.93
CA VAL A 7 0.40 4.22 8.18
C VAL A 7 0.00 4.11 6.70
N GLU A 8 -1.28 3.88 6.39
CA GLU A 8 -1.81 3.85 5.02
C GLU A 8 -1.58 5.18 4.30
N LYS A 9 -1.82 6.30 4.99
CA LYS A 9 -1.50 7.63 4.47
C LYS A 9 0.00 7.80 4.19
N THR A 10 0.85 7.36 5.11
CA THR A 10 2.31 7.41 4.93
C THR A 10 2.74 6.56 3.73
N ILE A 11 2.16 5.37 3.56
CA ILE A 11 2.42 4.52 2.40
C ILE A 11 1.98 5.23 1.12
N PHE A 12 0.80 5.86 1.10
CA PHE A 12 0.33 6.60 -0.07
C PHE A 12 1.27 7.75 -0.43
N GLU A 13 1.72 8.56 0.54
CA GLU A 13 2.62 9.69 0.31
C GLU A 13 3.98 9.25 -0.26
N ILE A 14 4.48 8.07 0.11
CA ILE A 14 5.79 7.57 -0.33
C ILE A 14 5.68 6.70 -1.59
N GLU A 15 4.74 5.77 -1.64
CA GLU A 15 4.58 4.81 -2.72
C GLU A 15 3.66 5.30 -3.84
N GLY A 16 2.88 6.36 -3.62
CA GLY A 16 1.96 6.93 -4.60
C GLY A 16 0.77 6.03 -4.94
N VAL A 17 0.42 5.09 -4.04
CA VAL A 17 -0.67 4.13 -4.25
C VAL A 17 -1.42 3.88 -2.95
N ARG A 18 -2.75 3.75 -3.05
CA ARG A 18 -3.60 3.45 -1.90
C ARG A 18 -3.50 1.97 -1.55
N VAL A 19 -3.41 1.68 -0.25
CA VAL A 19 -3.39 0.32 0.29
C VAL A 19 -4.34 0.21 1.47
N ASP A 20 -4.87 -0.99 1.69
CA ASP A 20 -5.57 -1.36 2.92
C ASP A 20 -4.82 -2.51 3.60
N PHE A 21 -4.69 -2.44 4.93
CA PHE A 21 -4.25 -3.57 5.75
C PHE A 21 -5.33 -4.64 5.83
N VAL A 22 -4.96 -5.90 5.64
CA VAL A 22 -5.85 -7.05 5.79
C VAL A 22 -5.31 -8.00 6.84
N LYS A 23 -6.18 -8.51 7.70
CA LYS A 23 -5.83 -9.57 8.66
C LYS A 23 -6.96 -10.58 8.72
N ASN A 24 -6.62 -11.86 8.61
CA ASN A 24 -7.61 -12.95 8.57
C ASN A 24 -8.70 -12.73 7.50
N GLY A 25 -8.30 -12.22 6.33
CA GLY A 25 -9.20 -11.94 5.19
C GLY A 25 -10.15 -10.75 5.38
N LYS A 26 -10.00 -9.95 6.45
CA LYS A 26 -10.81 -8.76 6.71
C LYS A 26 -9.96 -7.49 6.72
N ASN A 27 -10.53 -6.40 6.21
CA ASN A 27 -9.91 -5.09 6.29
C ASN A 27 -9.74 -4.69 7.77
N VAL A 28 -8.57 -4.19 8.12
CA VAL A 28 -8.24 -3.75 9.47
C VAL A 28 -8.81 -2.34 9.67
N ARG A 29 -9.44 -2.09 10.82
CA ARG A 29 -10.02 -0.78 11.09
C ARG A 29 -8.94 0.29 11.20
N SER A 30 -9.26 1.48 10.69
CA SER A 30 -8.38 2.64 10.62
C SER A 30 -7.80 3.08 11.97
N GLU A 31 -8.54 2.87 13.07
CA GLU A 31 -8.13 3.28 14.43
C GLU A 31 -7.24 2.25 15.14
N VAL A 32 -6.99 1.08 14.54
CA VAL A 32 -6.11 0.06 15.14
C VAL A 32 -4.69 0.58 15.19
N ASP A 33 -4.04 0.44 16.34
CA ASP A 33 -2.64 0.80 16.52
C ASP A 33 -1.69 -0.24 15.88
N LEU A 34 -0.65 0.26 15.22
CA LEU A 34 0.47 -0.52 14.70
C LEU A 34 1.75 -0.23 15.51
N PRO A 35 2.66 -1.21 15.64
CA PRO A 35 3.86 -1.06 16.47
C PRO A 35 4.82 0.02 15.95
N TYR A 36 4.84 0.28 14.63
CA TYR A 36 5.73 1.26 14.00
C TYR A 36 5.13 1.78 12.68
N ASN A 37 5.63 2.94 12.24
CA ASN A 37 5.20 3.55 10.98
C ASN A 37 5.88 2.88 9.78
N TYR A 38 5.45 3.25 8.57
CA TYR A 38 6.12 2.84 7.34
C TYR A 38 7.52 3.42 7.26
N ASN A 39 8.49 2.58 6.92
CA ASN A 39 9.91 2.92 6.97
C ASN A 39 10.53 2.71 5.59
N ALA A 40 10.22 3.65 4.69
CA ALA A 40 10.84 3.75 3.39
C ALA A 40 11.21 5.20 3.14
N LYS A 41 12.42 5.45 2.66
CA LYS A 41 12.86 6.80 2.28
C LYS A 41 12.37 7.21 0.89
N TYR A 42 12.18 6.22 0.02
CA TYR A 42 11.81 6.41 -1.38
C TYR A 42 10.77 5.37 -1.79
N ALA A 43 9.98 5.74 -2.79
CA ALA A 43 9.04 4.85 -3.46
C ALA A 43 9.74 3.59 -3.99
N THR A 44 9.01 2.49 -4.02
CA THR A 44 9.43 1.28 -4.73
C THR A 44 9.61 1.59 -6.22
N MET A 45 10.62 1.00 -6.85
CA MET A 45 10.94 1.25 -8.27
C MET A 45 9.75 1.00 -9.21
N ASN A 46 9.64 1.83 -10.24
CA ASN A 46 8.57 1.79 -11.24
C ASN A 46 8.46 0.46 -12.00
N SER A 47 9.59 -0.25 -12.16
CA SER A 47 9.67 -1.56 -12.81
C SER A 47 9.20 -2.73 -11.93
N ALA A 48 8.97 -2.50 -10.63
CA ALA A 48 8.37 -3.51 -9.77
C ALA A 48 6.86 -3.62 -10.04
N ASN A 49 6.27 -4.74 -9.64
CA ASN A 49 4.83 -4.96 -9.73
C ASN A 49 4.14 -4.90 -8.37
N VAL A 50 2.81 -4.90 -8.38
CA VAL A 50 1.98 -4.87 -7.18
C VAL A 50 2.29 -6.03 -6.22
N SER A 51 2.54 -7.24 -6.73
CA SER A 51 2.93 -8.38 -5.90
C SER A 51 4.22 -8.11 -5.13
N PHE A 52 5.23 -7.51 -5.78
CA PHE A 52 6.48 -7.13 -5.13
C PHE A 52 6.25 -6.11 -4.00
N LEU A 53 5.41 -5.09 -4.23
CA LEU A 53 5.06 -4.13 -3.19
C LEU A 53 4.37 -4.81 -2.00
N LYS A 54 3.40 -5.71 -2.26
CA LYS A 54 2.74 -6.47 -1.19
C LYS A 54 3.73 -7.29 -0.37
N GLU A 55 4.69 -7.97 -0.99
CA GLU A 55 5.72 -8.72 -0.28
C GLU A 55 6.65 -7.82 0.56
N LYS A 56 7.00 -6.63 0.05
CA LYS A 56 7.74 -5.61 0.83
C LYS A 56 6.96 -5.18 2.07
N LEU A 57 5.66 -4.90 1.90
CA LEU A 57 4.78 -4.50 3.01
C LEU A 57 4.62 -5.63 4.03
N LYS A 58 4.43 -6.89 3.60
CA LYS A 58 4.37 -8.06 4.48
C LYS A 58 5.64 -8.28 5.30
N LYS A 59 6.81 -8.07 4.69
CA LYS A 59 8.09 -8.14 5.41
C LYS A 59 8.17 -7.08 6.52
N GLN A 60 7.67 -5.88 6.25
CA GLN A 60 7.64 -4.83 7.25
C GLN A 60 6.52 -5.02 8.26
N TYR A 61 5.37 -5.59 7.91
CA TYR A 61 4.23 -5.82 8.79
C TYR A 61 3.85 -7.30 8.85
N PRO A 62 4.63 -8.14 9.56
CA PRO A 62 4.34 -9.56 9.66
C PRO A 62 2.94 -9.83 10.23
N GLY A 63 2.24 -10.80 9.65
CA GLY A 63 0.88 -11.19 10.06
C GLY A 63 -0.24 -10.35 9.44
N TYR A 64 0.08 -9.43 8.52
CA TYR A 64 -0.87 -8.70 7.70
C TYR A 64 -0.71 -9.07 6.22
N ASP A 65 -1.83 -9.05 5.51
CA ASP A 65 -1.93 -9.02 4.06
C ASP A 65 -2.28 -7.59 3.59
N PHE A 66 -2.26 -7.37 2.27
CA PHE A 66 -2.50 -6.05 1.71
C PHE A 66 -3.37 -6.10 0.45
N ILE A 67 -4.34 -5.19 0.39
CA ILE A 67 -5.02 -4.83 -0.85
C ILE A 67 -4.39 -3.54 -1.36
N VAL A 68 -4.19 -3.45 -2.67
CA VAL A 68 -3.63 -2.27 -3.34
C VAL A 68 -4.64 -1.85 -4.38
N TYR A 69 -4.93 -0.55 -4.46
CA TYR A 69 -5.96 -0.01 -5.34
C TYR A 69 -5.36 0.87 -6.43
N ASN A 70 -6.05 0.95 -7.57
CA ASN A 70 -5.87 2.04 -8.52
C ASN A 70 -6.64 3.29 -8.07
N TYR A 71 -6.50 4.39 -8.81
CA TYR A 71 -7.20 5.64 -8.53
C TYR A 71 -8.73 5.49 -8.41
N ASN A 72 -9.32 4.64 -9.25
CA ASN A 72 -10.78 4.39 -9.26
C ASN A 72 -11.27 3.57 -8.05
N GLY A 73 -10.37 3.15 -7.15
CA GLY A 73 -10.71 2.30 -6.01
C GLY A 73 -10.86 0.82 -6.36
N GLU A 74 -10.42 0.38 -7.54
CA GLU A 74 -10.44 -1.02 -7.95
C GLU A 74 -9.17 -1.75 -7.48
N ILE A 75 -9.30 -3.03 -7.14
CA ILE A 75 -8.16 -3.84 -6.70
C ILE A 75 -7.18 -4.06 -7.85
N ALA A 76 -5.95 -3.60 -7.67
CA ALA A 76 -4.88 -3.78 -8.63
C ALA A 76 -4.40 -5.25 -8.65
N ARG A 77 -4.28 -5.81 -9.86
CA ARG A 77 -3.75 -7.18 -10.06
C ARG A 77 -2.26 -7.23 -9.76
N GLY A 78 -1.79 -8.36 -9.23
CA GLY A 78 -0.41 -8.52 -8.77
C GLY A 78 0.67 -8.27 -9.82
N ASN A 79 0.40 -8.57 -11.09
CA ASN A 79 1.35 -8.41 -12.19
C ASN A 79 1.40 -6.99 -12.77
N VAL A 80 0.56 -6.06 -12.32
CA VAL A 80 0.56 -4.67 -12.78
C VAL A 80 1.83 -3.97 -12.28
N LEU A 81 2.55 -3.29 -13.18
CA LEU A 81 3.71 -2.47 -12.83
C LEU A 81 3.29 -1.25 -12.00
N LEU A 82 4.12 -0.87 -11.04
CA LEU A 82 3.86 0.30 -10.20
C LEU A 82 3.87 1.60 -11.00
N ALA A 83 4.64 1.69 -12.09
CA ALA A 83 4.55 2.81 -13.05
C ALA A 83 3.10 3.00 -13.52
N ASN A 84 2.54 1.97 -14.14
CA ASN A 84 1.19 1.99 -14.70
C ASN A 84 0.13 2.24 -13.63
N LEU A 85 0.32 1.69 -12.42
CA LEU A 85 -0.60 1.89 -11.32
C LEU A 85 -0.59 3.35 -10.83
N ARG A 86 0.60 3.93 -10.64
CA ARG A 86 0.77 5.33 -10.22
C ARG A 86 0.24 6.31 -11.26
N ASP A 87 0.41 6.00 -12.55
CA ASP A 87 -0.13 6.81 -13.64
C ASP A 87 -1.67 6.96 -13.56
N THR A 88 -2.37 6.01 -12.93
CA THR A 88 -3.82 6.14 -12.70
C THR A 88 -4.15 7.31 -11.76
N TYR A 89 -3.25 7.66 -10.85
CA TYR A 89 -3.40 8.77 -9.90
C TYR A 89 -2.92 10.13 -10.46
N LEU A 90 -2.09 10.13 -11.51
CA LEU A 90 -1.52 11.35 -12.11
C LEU A 90 -2.44 12.00 -13.15
N LYS A 91 -3.40 11.25 -13.72
CA LYS A 91 -4.30 11.75 -14.77
C LYS A 91 -5.36 12.75 -14.28
N GLU A 92 -5.43 13.04 -12.98
CA GLU A 92 -6.41 13.97 -12.39
C GLU A 92 -5.80 15.27 -11.81
N THR A 93 -4.74 15.78 -12.43
CA THR A 93 -4.24 17.15 -12.21
C THR A 93 -4.16 17.88 -13.53
#